data_AF-A0A0A9E8J2-F1
#
_entry.id   AF-A0A0A9E8J2-F1
#
_cell.length_a   1.000
_cell.length_b   1.000
_cell.length_c   1.000
_cell.angle_alpha   90.00
_cell.angle_beta   90.00
_cell.angle_gamma   90.00
#
_symmetry.space_group_name_H-M   'P 1'
#
loop_
_entity.id
_entity.type
_entity.pdbx_description
1 polymer ?
#
loop_
_entity_poly.entity_id
_entity_poly.type
_entity_poly.pdbx_seq_one_letter_code
_entity_poly.pdbx_strand_id
1 'polypeptide(L)'
;MLQELQHAKKGVDILSGTSVKTHFARPNWRSVFKHVAVNHENQRVGVFYCGEPVLVPQLRQLSADFTHKTNTKFEFHKENF
;
A
#
# COMPACT_ATOMS: atom_id res chain seq x y z
N MET A 1 -2.46 13.19 -16.54
CA MET A 1 -2.26 14.39 -15.67
C MET A 1 -0.89 15.02 -15.97
N LEU A 2 -0.66 16.33 -15.78
CA LEU A 2 0.64 16.97 -16.09
C LEU A 2 1.84 16.33 -15.36
N GLN A 3 1.64 15.93 -14.11
CA GLN A 3 2.63 15.22 -13.29
C GLN A 3 3.11 13.91 -13.94
N GLU A 4 2.21 13.19 -14.63
CA GLU A 4 2.55 11.92 -15.30
C GLU A 4 3.41 12.15 -16.54
N LEU A 5 3.12 13.21 -17.30
CA LEU A 5 3.91 13.58 -18.47
C LEU A 5 5.33 14.01 -18.08
N GLN A 6 5.47 14.72 -16.97
CA GLN A 6 6.79 15.12 -16.46
C GLN A 6 7.56 13.93 -15.87
N HIS A 7 6.89 13.07 -15.10
CA HIS A 7 7.51 11.86 -14.57
C HIS A 7 7.96 10.92 -15.71
N ALA A 8 7.16 10.75 -16.76
CA ALA A 8 7.55 9.97 -17.94
C ALA A 8 8.75 10.56 -18.70
N LYS A 9 8.93 11.89 -18.69
CA LYS A 9 10.04 12.57 -19.39
C LYS A 9 11.32 12.64 -18.57
N LYS A 10 11.22 12.89 -17.27
CA LYS A 10 12.37 13.19 -16.40
C LYS A 10 12.64 12.12 -15.34
N GLY A 11 11.72 11.17 -15.15
CA GLY A 11 11.79 10.14 -14.11
C GLY A 11 11.57 10.67 -12.69
N VAL A 12 11.19 11.94 -12.53
CA VAL A 12 11.10 12.61 -11.23
C VAL A 12 9.71 13.23 -11.04
N ASP A 13 9.16 13.04 -9.85
CA ASP A 13 7.93 13.63 -9.36
C ASP A 13 8.15 15.11 -9.04
N ILE A 14 7.36 15.99 -9.65
CA ILE A 14 7.57 17.45 -9.57
C ILE A 14 7.38 17.97 -8.14
N LEU A 15 6.53 17.33 -7.33
CA LEU A 15 6.12 17.82 -6.02
C LEU A 15 7.13 17.44 -4.95
N SER A 16 7.55 16.17 -4.95
CA SER A 16 8.49 15.64 -3.97
C SER A 16 9.95 15.76 -4.40
N GLY A 17 10.22 15.94 -5.70
CA GLY A 17 11.56 15.88 -6.26
C GLY A 17 12.17 14.47 -6.25
N THR A 18 11.37 13.43 -6.00
CA THR A 18 11.83 12.04 -5.92
C THR A 18 11.44 11.23 -7.16
N SER A 19 12.03 10.05 -7.35
CA SER A 19 11.59 9.13 -8.42
C SER A 19 10.22 8.48 -8.12
N VAL A 20 9.73 8.59 -6.88
CA VAL A 20 8.45 8.03 -6.45
C VAL A 20 7.33 9.01 -6.78
N LYS A 21 6.30 8.52 -7.46
CA LYS A 21 5.14 9.32 -7.83
C LYS A 21 4.28 9.65 -6.61
N THR A 22 3.97 10.93 -6.42
CA THR A 22 3.02 11.37 -5.40
C THR A 22 1.58 11.08 -5.86
N HIS A 23 0.83 10.32 -5.06
CA HIS A 23 -0.60 10.10 -5.29
C HIS A 23 -1.43 11.01 -4.39
N PHE A 24 -2.37 11.74 -4.99
CA PHE A 24 -3.29 12.60 -4.25
C PHE A 24 -4.48 11.80 -3.72
N ALA A 25 -5.08 12.32 -2.63
CA ALA A 25 -6.18 11.71 -1.88
C ALA A 25 -5.81 10.44 -1.09
N ARG A 26 -6.82 9.83 -0.47
CA ARG A 26 -6.64 8.63 0.35
C ARG A 26 -6.35 7.42 -0.55
N PRO A 27 -5.43 6.53 -0.17
CA PRO A 27 -5.16 5.32 -0.93
C PRO A 27 -6.36 4.37 -0.89
N ASN A 28 -6.55 3.62 -1.97
CA ASN A 28 -7.45 2.48 -1.97
C ASN A 28 -6.71 1.25 -1.44
N TRP A 29 -6.76 1.03 -0.13
CA TRP A 29 -6.07 -0.08 0.53
C TRP A 29 -6.39 -1.44 -0.09
N ARG A 30 -7.64 -1.68 -0.50
CA ARG A 30 -8.01 -2.96 -1.12
C ARG A 30 -7.26 -3.22 -2.43
N SER A 31 -7.04 -2.19 -3.24
CA SER A 31 -6.24 -2.30 -4.47
C SER A 31 -4.78 -2.57 -4.16
N VAL A 32 -4.24 -1.95 -3.10
CA VAL A 32 -2.85 -2.17 -2.65
C VAL A 32 -2.67 -3.61 -2.20
N PHE A 33 -3.53 -4.14 -1.33
CA PHE A 33 -3.48 -5.53 -0.88
C PHE A 33 -3.61 -6.52 -2.06
N LYS A 34 -4.51 -6.25 -3.02
CA LYS A 34 -4.64 -7.08 -4.23
C LYS A 34 -3.35 -7.12 -5.03
N HIS A 35 -2.73 -5.97 -5.24
CA HIS A 35 -1.47 -5.89 -5.99
C HIS A 35 -0.35 -6.67 -5.30
N VAL A 36 -0.22 -6.52 -3.97
CA VAL A 36 0.76 -7.27 -3.18
C VAL A 36 0.50 -8.77 -3.23
N ALA A 37 -0.76 -9.22 -3.09
CA ALA A 37 -1.10 -10.63 -3.12
C ALA A 37 -0.74 -11.30 -4.47
N VAL A 38 -0.97 -10.61 -5.59
CA VAL A 38 -0.62 -11.11 -6.93
C VAL A 38 0.90 -11.20 -7.12
N ASN A 39 1.67 -10.24 -6.59
CA ASN A 39 3.12 -10.22 -6.77
C ASN A 39 3.87 -11.16 -5.80
N HIS A 40 3.23 -11.57 -4.71
CA HIS A 40 3.84 -12.32 -3.61
C HIS A 40 3.04 -13.60 -3.27
N GLU A 41 2.67 -14.38 -4.28
CA GLU A 41 1.94 -15.64 -4.07
C GLU A 41 2.74 -16.63 -3.21
N ASN A 42 2.05 -17.35 -2.32
CA ASN A 42 2.62 -18.32 -1.37
C ASN A 42 3.65 -17.75 -0.38
N GLN A 43 3.76 -16.42 -0.27
CA GLN A 43 4.65 -15.75 0.69
C GLN A 43 3.87 -15.22 1.90
N ARG A 44 4.62 -14.87 2.95
CA ARG A 44 4.11 -14.17 4.13
C ARG A 44 4.53 -12.70 4.07
N VAL A 45 3.58 -11.80 4.27
CA VAL A 45 3.76 -10.34 4.20
C VAL A 45 3.35 -9.72 5.53
N GLY A 46 4.29 -9.04 6.18
CA GLY A 46 3.99 -8.24 7.37
C GLY A 46 3.47 -6.86 6.99
N VAL A 47 2.36 -6.45 7.61
CA VAL A 47 1.74 -5.12 7.43
C VAL A 47 1.89 -4.35 8.74
N PHE A 48 2.79 -3.36 8.75
CA PHE A 48 3.07 -2.52 9.91
C PHE A 48 2.40 -1.16 9.76
N TYR A 49 1.71 -0.69 10.79
CA TYR A 49 1.08 0.63 10.80
C TYR A 49 1.35 1.39 12.09
N CYS A 50 1.85 2.63 11.93
CA CYS A 50 2.07 3.61 12.99
C CYS A 50 1.44 4.94 12.56
N GLY A 51 0.35 5.35 13.23
CA GLY A 51 -0.40 6.55 12.88
C GLY A 51 -1.79 6.58 13.52
N GLU A 52 -2.66 7.45 13.00
CA GLU A 52 -4.02 7.67 13.53
C GLU A 52 -4.81 6.35 13.65
N PRO A 53 -5.42 6.05 14.82
CA PRO A 53 -6.12 4.80 15.07
C PRO A 53 -7.26 4.48 14.10
N VAL A 54 -7.84 5.47 13.42
CA VAL A 54 -8.98 5.30 12.50
C VAL A 54 -8.72 4.27 11.38
N LEU A 55 -7.48 4.11 10.94
CA LEU A 55 -7.12 3.15 9.88
C LEU A 55 -6.86 1.73 10.40
N VAL A 56 -6.63 1.55 11.70
CA VAL A 56 -6.27 0.25 12.27
C VAL A 56 -7.34 -0.83 12.02
N PRO A 57 -8.65 -0.57 12.22
CA PRO A 57 -9.68 -1.59 11.97
C PRO A 57 -9.73 -1.98 10.49
N GLN A 58 -9.60 -0.99 9.59
CA GLN A 58 -9.66 -1.22 8.14
C GLN A 58 -8.49 -2.07 7.66
N LEU A 59 -7.26 -1.74 8.07
CA LEU A 59 -6.06 -2.47 7.67
C LEU A 59 -6.03 -3.88 8.25
N ARG A 60 -6.48 -4.05 9.49
CA ARG A 60 -6.61 -5.36 10.14
C ARG A 60 -7.62 -6.24 9.40
N GLN A 61 -8.80 -5.70 9.07
CA GLN A 61 -9.83 -6.43 8.34
C GLN A 61 -9.33 -6.85 6.95
N LEU A 62 -8.71 -5.93 6.20
CA LEU A 62 -8.16 -6.25 4.88
C LEU A 62 -7.07 -7.33 4.96
N SER A 63 -6.20 -7.26 5.97
CA SER A 63 -5.15 -8.27 6.17
C SER A 63 -5.75 -9.66 6.40
N ALA A 64 -6.77 -9.78 7.25
CA ALA A 64 -7.47 -11.04 7.45
C ALA A 64 -8.16 -11.53 6.16
N ASP A 65 -8.90 -10.65 5.50
CA ASP A 65 -9.64 -10.95 4.27
C ASP A 65 -8.74 -11.53 3.17
N PHE A 66 -7.62 -10.89 2.88
CA PHE A 66 -6.70 -11.34 1.83
C PHE A 66 -5.95 -12.61 2.22
N THR A 67 -5.64 -12.79 3.51
CA THR A 67 -5.03 -14.02 4.05
C THR A 67 -5.91 -15.26 3.85
N HIS A 68 -7.23 -15.07 3.92
CA HIS A 68 -8.20 -16.15 3.72
C HIS A 68 -8.55 -16.37 2.24
N LYS A 69 -8.58 -15.30 1.44
CA LYS A 69 -9.04 -15.34 0.04
C LYS A 69 -7.93 -15.57 -0.98
N THR A 70 -6.66 -15.47 -0.57
CA THR A 70 -5.50 -15.62 -1.47
C THR A 70 -4.46 -16.56 -0.88
N ASN A 71 -3.47 -16.93 -1.71
CA ASN A 71 -2.34 -17.78 -1.29
C ASN A 71 -1.26 -17.01 -0.53
N THR A 72 -1.37 -15.68 -0.45
CA THR A 72 -0.46 -14.82 0.32
C THR A 72 -0.99 -14.63 1.73
N LYS A 73 -0.13 -14.83 2.74
CA LYS A 73 -0.49 -14.61 4.14
C LYS A 73 -0.12 -13.19 4.57
N PHE A 74 -1.07 -12.45 5.11
CA PHE A 74 -0.87 -11.10 5.63
C PHE A 74 -0.98 -11.09 7.16
N GLU A 75 0.05 -10.58 7.83
CA GLU A 75 0.10 -10.45 9.29
C GLU A 75 0.12 -8.96 9.65
N PHE A 76 -0.90 -8.49 10.37
CA PHE A 76 -1.05 -7.07 10.70
C PHE A 76 -0.51 -6.75 12.10
N HIS A 77 0.37 -5.74 12.16
CA HIS A 77 1.00 -5.26 13.38
C HIS A 77 0.73 -3.76 13.55
N LYS A 78 0.12 -3.40 14.68
CA LYS A 78 -0.02 -2.01 15.10
C LYS A 78 1.19 -1.67 15.95
N GLU A 79 2.01 -0.74 15.47
CA GLU A 79 3.24 -0.32 16.12
C GLU A 79 3.06 1.04 16.81
N ASN A 80 3.88 1.28 17.85
CA ASN A 80 4.02 2.54 18.54
C ASN A 80 5.49 2.95 18.50
N PHE A 81 5.95 3.44 17.34
CA PHE A 81 7.30 3.96 17.19
C PHE A 81 7.43 5.39 17.72
#